data_AF-A0A812Q629-F1
#
_entry.id   AF-A0A812Q629-F1
#
_cell.length_a   1.000
_cell.length_b   1.000
_cell.length_c   1.000
_cell.angle_alpha   90.00
_cell.angle_beta   90.00
_cell.angle_gamma   90.00
#
_symmetry.space_group_name_H-M   'P 1'
#
loop_
_entity.id
_entity.type
_entity.pdbx_description
1 polymer ?
#
loop_
_entity_poly.entity_id
_entity_poly.type
_entity_poly.pdbx_seq_one_letter_code
_entity_poly.pdbx_strand_id
1 'polypeptide(L)' 'VQFEIPQAKVGLVVGKGGAVLSAIKSYSKAECFIEQRTPDQELRLLFAVDTSLPGLNL' A
#
# COMPACT_ATOMS: atom_id res chain seq x y z
N VAL A 1 5.61 7.53 -4.13
CA VAL A 1 6.43 7.49 -2.88
C VAL A 1 6.41 6.06 -2.34
N GLN A 2 7.48 5.62 -1.68
CA GLN A 2 7.59 4.29 -1.10
C GLN A 2 7.72 4.37 0.42
N PHE A 3 7.00 3.51 1.13
CA PHE A 3 7.08 3.39 2.58
C PHE A 3 7.42 1.95 2.98
N GLU A 4 8.33 1.80 3.94
CA GLU A 4 8.69 0.51 4.51
C GLU A 4 7.80 0.17 5.70
N ILE A 5 7.25 -1.03 5.68
CA ILE A 5 6.38 -1.57 6.72
C ILE A 5 6.97 -2.91 7.16
N PRO A 6 7.20 -3.13 8.47
CA PRO A 6 7.57 -4.45 8.96
C PRO A 6 6.54 -5.51 8.54
N GLN A 7 6.98 -6.67 8.05
CA GLN A 7 6.09 -7.74 7.57
C GLN A 7 5.02 -8.12 8.60
N ALA A 8 5.42 -8.22 9.87
CA ALA A 8 4.51 -8.55 10.97
C ALA A 8 3.38 -7.52 11.18
N LYS A 9 3.52 -6.29 10.65
CA LYS A 9 2.55 -5.21 10.78
C LYS A 9 1.71 -4.97 9.53
N VAL A 10 1.95 -5.69 8.43
CA VAL A 10 1.18 -5.52 7.18
C VAL A 10 -0.32 -5.73 7.39
N GLY A 11 -0.71 -6.72 8.19
CA GLY A 11 -2.11 -6.98 8.49
C GLY A 11 -2.84 -5.80 9.13
N LEU A 12 -2.12 -4.95 9.88
CA LEU A 12 -2.68 -3.73 10.49
C LEU A 12 -2.94 -2.65 9.43
N VAL A 13 -2.05 -2.53 8.44
CA VAL A 13 -2.17 -1.56 7.34
C VAL A 13 -3.26 -1.98 6.36
N VAL A 14 -3.39 -3.29 6.08
CA VAL A 14 -4.48 -3.82 5.26
C VAL A 14 -5.82 -3.68 5.99
N GLY A 15 -5.85 -4.08 7.26
CA GLY A 15 -7.08 -4.17 8.04
C GLY A 15 -7.99 -5.31 7.59
N LYS A 16 -9.07 -5.56 8.34
CA LYS A 16 -10.05 -6.61 8.02
C LYS A 16 -10.70 -6.32 6.66
N GLY A 17 -10.57 -7.25 5.71
CA GLY A 17 -11.11 -7.09 4.36
C GLY A 17 -10.51 -5.94 3.55
N GLY A 18 -9.33 -5.42 3.91
CA GLY A 18 -8.71 -4.29 3.21
C GLY A 18 -9.25 -2.91 3.61
N ALA A 19 -10.10 -2.81 4.63
CA ALA A 19 -10.80 -1.57 4.98
C ALA A 19 -9.86 -0.40 5.31
N VAL A 20 -8.72 -0.67 5.97
CA VAL A 20 -7.75 0.38 6.35
C VAL A 20 -6.98 0.86 5.12
N LEU A 21 -6.54 -0.06 4.27
CA LEU A 21 -5.86 0.29 3.02
C LEU A 21 -6.78 1.11 2.10
N SER A 22 -8.06 0.75 2.00
CA SER A 22 -9.05 1.52 1.25
C SER A 22 -9.24 2.94 1.80
N ALA A 23 -9.28 3.09 3.12
CA ALA A 23 -9.33 4.41 3.75
C ALA A 23 -8.07 5.23 3.42
N ILE A 24 -6.87 4.63 3.48
CA ILE A 24 -5.62 5.30 3.11
C ILE A 24 -5.68 5.81 1.67
N LYS A 25 -6.14 4.99 0.71
CA LYS A 25 -6.31 5.42 -0.69
C LYS A 25 -7.24 6.63 -0.80
N SER A 26 -8.37 6.58 -0.11
CA SER A 26 -9.38 7.64 -0.14
C SER A 26 -8.87 8.96 0.45
N TYR A 27 -8.25 8.92 1.64
CA TYR A 27 -7.73 10.12 2.30
C TYR A 27 -6.52 10.72 1.58
N SER A 28 -5.61 9.87 1.10
CA SER A 28 -4.41 10.33 0.38
C SER A 28 -4.70 10.73 -1.06
N LYS A 29 -5.84 10.33 -1.62
CA LYS A 29 -6.16 10.42 -3.05
C LYS A 29 -5.06 9.77 -3.92
N ALA A 30 -4.43 8.75 -3.37
CA ALA A 30 -3.36 8.01 -4.01
C ALA A 30 -3.77 6.54 -4.15
N GLU A 31 -3.40 5.95 -5.28
CA GLU A 31 -3.47 4.51 -5.41
C GLU A 31 -2.36 3.89 -4.57
N CYS A 32 -2.73 2.88 -3.78
CA CYS A 32 -1.84 2.25 -2.82
C CYS A 32 -1.74 0.74 -3.03
N PHE A 33 -0.53 0.19 -3.14
CA PHE A 33 -0.30 -1.26 -3.25
C PHE A 33 0.78 -1.74 -2.29
N ILE A 34 0.61 -2.96 -1.77
CA ILE A 34 1.58 -3.63 -0.90
C ILE A 34 2.20 -4.76 -1.71
N GLU A 35 3.51 -4.70 -1.92
CA GLU A 35 4.24 -5.74 -2.62
C GLU A 35 4.46 -6.97 -1.73
N GLN A 36 4.06 -8.15 -2.20
CA GLN A 36 4.13 -9.42 -1.45
C GLN A 36 5.18 -10.41 -1.99
N ARG A 37 6.03 -9.98 -2.94
CA ARG A 37 6.90 -10.89 -3.72
C ARG A 37 8.11 -11.47 -2.99
N THR A 38 8.37 -11.09 -1.75
CA THR A 38 9.53 -11.57 -0.98
C THR A 38 9.09 -12.22 0.35
N PRO A 39 8.80 -13.54 0.36
CA PRO A 39 8.47 -14.25 1.60
C PRO A 39 9.57 -14.15 2.67
N ASP A 40 10.83 -13.95 2.25
CA ASP A 40 12.01 -13.91 3.12
C ASP A 40 12.46 -12.50 3.56
N GLN A 41 11.73 -11.44 3.21
CA GLN A 41 12.11 -10.08 3.60
C GLN A 41 11.32 -9.56 4.81
N GLU A 42 12.02 -9.02 5.79
CA GLU A 42 11.41 -8.44 7.01
C GLU A 42 10.58 -7.17 6.74
N LEU A 43 10.80 -6.52 5.58
CA LEU A 43 10.13 -5.28 5.18
C LEU A 43 9.20 -5.51 3.99
N ARG A 44 8.14 -4.71 3.94
CA ARG A 44 7.11 -4.69 2.89
C ARG A 44 6.93 -3.25 2.43
N LEU A 45 6.82 -3.09 1.13
CA LEU A 45 6.84 -1.76 0.51
C LEU A 45 5.40 -1.38 0.16
N LEU A 46 4.93 -0.27 0.73
CA LEU A 46 3.70 0.40 0.31
C LEU A 46 4.07 1.43 -0.74
N PHE A 47 3.57 1.22 -1.96
CA PHE A 47 3.66 2.21 -3.03
C PHE A 47 2.42 3.08 -2.98
N ALA A 48 2.59 4.39 -2.81
CA ALA A 48 1.53 5.38 -2.98
C ALA A 48 1.79 6.18 -4.27
N VAL A 49 0.82 6.15 -5.19
CA VAL A 49 0.87 6.84 -6.48
C VAL A 49 -0.27 7.84 -6.57
N ASP A 50 0.05 9.12 -6.80
CA ASP A 50 -0.97 10.15 -6.93
C ASP A 50 -1.89 9.86 -8.13
N THR A 51 -3.20 9.86 -7.89
CA THR A 51 -4.21 9.63 -8.93
C THR A 51 -4.42 10.86 -9.83
N SER A 52 -3.81 12.01 -9.50
CA SER A 52 -3.84 13.23 -10.30
C SER A 52 -2.95 13.18 -11.56
N LEU A 53 -2.13 12.13 -11.73
CA LEU A 53 -1.28 11.95 -12.90
C LEU A 53 -2.08 11.31 -14.06
N PRO A 54 -2.44 12.05 -15.11
CA PRO A 54 -3.08 11.46 -16.28
C PRO A 54 -2.10 10.51 -16.98
N GLY A 55 -2.48 9.23 -17.10
CA GLY A 55 -1.76 8.24 -17.93
C GLY A 55 -1.29 6.97 -17.22
N LEU A 56 -1.52 6.80 -15.92
CA LEU A 56 -1.20 5.55 -15.24
C LEU A 56 -2.36 4.55 -15.33
N ASN A 57 -2.27 3.62 -16.29
CA ASN A 57 -3.17 2.48 -16.38
C ASN A 57 -2.63 1.39 -15.45
N LEU A 58 -3.38 1.07 -14.40
CA LEU A 58 -3.03 0.02 -13.43
C LEU A 58 -3.42 -1.37 -13.94
#